data_AF-A0A3M1DWS4-F1
#
_entry.id   AF-A0A3M1DWS4-F1
#
_cell.length_a   1.000
_cell.length_b   1.000
_cell.length_c   1.000
_cell.angle_alpha   90.00
_cell.angle_beta   90.00
_cell.angle_gamma   90.00
#
_symmetry.space_group_name_H-M   'P 1'
#
loop_
_entity.id
_entity.type
_entity.pdbx_description
1 polymer ?
#
loop_
_entity_poly.entity_id
_entity_poly.type
_entity_poly.pdbx_seq_one_letter_code
_entity_poly.pdbx_strand_id
1 'polypeptide(L)'
;MNIHEYQAKAILRNFGVPVPEGHVVYNSNSARDWARRLGDGPWAVKAQIHAGGRGKAGGVKIAKTPDEVKQIAREMFGMTLVTHQTGPEGRVVKRVLVEAGCNIADEFYVSFLVDRASGRVTMMASAEGGMDIEEVAAKTPEKIFFESIDPLTGMTAYQARKVAFKLGFAMPQVKQAVPLFQNLYKAFVEADCSLLEINPLVLTAEGNLLCLDAKL
;
A
#
# COMPACT_ATOMS: atom_id res chain seq x y z
N MET A 1 4.67 -12.25 -11.57
CA MET A 1 5.83 -11.34 -11.67
C MET A 1 5.57 -10.22 -10.69
N ASN A 2 6.53 -9.82 -9.86
CA ASN A 2 6.32 -8.72 -8.91
C ASN A 2 6.78 -7.41 -9.54
N ILE A 3 6.07 -6.32 -9.26
CA ILE A 3 6.49 -4.96 -9.61
C ILE A 3 6.84 -4.15 -8.35
N HIS A 4 7.53 -3.02 -8.53
CA HIS A 4 7.82 -2.12 -7.43
C HIS A 4 6.59 -1.30 -7.03
N GLU A 5 6.56 -0.87 -5.77
CA GLU A 5 5.49 -0.04 -5.21
C GLU A 5 5.20 1.21 -6.06
N TYR A 6 6.23 1.92 -6.57
CA TYR A 6 5.99 3.10 -7.42
C TYR A 6 5.26 2.75 -8.73
N GLN A 7 5.46 1.54 -9.27
CA GLN A 7 4.77 1.05 -10.47
C GLN A 7 3.35 0.64 -10.13
N ALA A 8 3.17 -0.09 -9.02
CA ALA A 8 1.86 -0.43 -8.49
C ALA A 8 1.01 0.82 -8.28
N LYS A 9 1.53 1.84 -7.60
CA LYS A 9 0.85 3.13 -7.39
C LYS A 9 0.54 3.85 -8.71
N ALA A 10 1.40 3.77 -9.72
CA ALA A 10 1.12 4.34 -11.03
C ALA A 10 -0.07 3.64 -11.72
N ILE A 11 -0.14 2.31 -11.66
CA ILE A 11 -1.29 1.54 -12.17
C ILE A 11 -2.55 1.93 -11.40
N LEU A 12 -2.51 1.85 -10.07
CA LEU A 12 -3.66 2.16 -9.20
C LEU A 12 -4.21 3.57 -9.44
N ARG A 13 -3.34 4.58 -9.65
CA ARG A 13 -3.75 5.95 -9.97
C ARG A 13 -4.57 6.02 -11.27
N ASN A 14 -4.25 5.21 -12.28
CA ASN A 14 -5.02 5.15 -13.54
C ASN A 14 -6.43 4.58 -13.34
N PHE A 15 -6.65 3.80 -12.28
CA PHE A 15 -7.95 3.29 -11.87
C PHE A 15 -8.69 4.22 -10.90
N GLY A 16 -8.17 5.42 -10.63
CA GLY A 16 -8.78 6.36 -9.69
C GLY A 16 -8.66 5.93 -8.22
N VAL A 17 -7.66 5.10 -7.90
CA VAL A 17 -7.35 4.73 -6.52
C VAL A 17 -6.50 5.85 -5.89
N PRO A 18 -6.91 6.40 -4.73
CA PRO A 18 -6.14 7.42 -4.01
C PRO A 18 -4.85 6.80 -3.47
N VAL A 19 -3.72 7.29 -3.97
CA VAL A 19 -2.37 6.97 -3.51
C VAL A 19 -1.62 8.29 -3.29
N PRO A 20 -0.64 8.35 -2.37
CA PRO A 20 0.16 9.55 -2.19
C PRO A 20 0.80 10.04 -3.50
N GLU A 21 0.94 11.36 -3.63
CA GLU A 21 1.77 11.91 -4.69
C GLU A 21 3.25 11.60 -4.39
N GLY A 22 3.92 10.99 -5.35
CA GLY A 22 5.30 10.55 -5.16
C GLY A 22 5.99 10.23 -6.46
N HIS A 23 7.32 10.25 -6.41
CA HIS A 23 8.18 10.00 -7.56
C HIS A 23 9.38 9.15 -7.17
N VAL A 24 9.76 8.25 -8.08
CA VAL A 24 10.96 7.43 -7.95
C VAL A 24 12.20 8.23 -8.34
N VAL A 25 13.24 8.13 -7.54
CA VAL A 25 14.52 8.82 -7.74
C VAL A 25 15.67 7.83 -7.68
N TYR A 26 16.76 8.18 -8.37
CA TYR A 26 17.95 7.33 -8.55
C TYR A 26 19.21 7.94 -7.95
N ASN A 27 19.10 9.11 -7.34
CA ASN A 27 20.18 9.77 -6.59
C ASN A 27 19.57 10.71 -5.54
N SER A 28 20.36 11.06 -4.53
CA SER A 28 19.91 11.86 -3.39
C SER A 28 19.61 13.33 -3.74
N ASN A 29 20.27 13.91 -4.75
CA ASN A 29 19.97 15.28 -5.17
C ASN A 29 18.57 15.37 -5.79
N SER A 30 18.22 14.43 -6.69
CA SER A 30 16.88 14.34 -7.25
C SER A 30 15.81 14.06 -6.18
N ALA A 31 16.15 13.34 -5.10
CA ALA A 31 15.25 13.14 -3.96
C ALA A 31 14.86 14.47 -3.28
N ARG A 32 15.86 15.32 -3.00
CA ARG A 32 15.64 16.66 -2.43
C ARG A 32 14.84 17.55 -3.36
N ASP A 33 15.22 17.56 -4.63
CA ASP A 33 14.60 18.45 -5.62
C ASP A 33 13.13 18.06 -5.84
N TRP A 34 12.81 16.76 -5.77
CA TRP A 34 11.44 16.29 -5.77
C TRP A 34 10.67 16.67 -4.50
N ALA A 35 11.26 16.51 -3.30
CA ALA A 35 10.64 16.95 -2.06
C ALA A 35 10.25 18.45 -2.10
N ARG A 36 11.13 19.31 -2.65
CA ARG A 36 10.83 20.74 -2.86
C ARG A 36 9.67 20.97 -3.82
N ARG A 37 9.48 20.12 -4.83
CA ARG A 37 8.36 20.21 -5.79
C ARG A 37 7.04 19.76 -5.18
N LEU A 38 7.08 18.75 -4.29
CA LEU A 38 5.90 18.24 -3.59
C LEU A 38 5.28 19.29 -2.64
N GLY A 39 6.03 20.29 -2.21
CA GLY A 39 5.53 21.37 -1.35
C GLY A 39 6.02 21.26 0.08
N ASP A 40 5.15 21.45 1.06
CA ASP A 40 5.51 21.35 2.48
C ASP A 40 5.52 19.90 2.96
N GLY A 41 6.42 19.59 3.88
CA GLY A 41 6.56 18.26 4.46
C GLY A 41 5.45 17.92 5.48
N PRO A 42 5.47 16.70 6.02
CA PRO A 42 6.55 15.72 5.93
C PRO A 42 6.54 14.89 4.64
N TRP A 43 7.65 14.19 4.37
CA TRP A 43 7.80 13.25 3.25
C TRP A 43 8.15 11.85 3.74
N ALA A 44 7.60 10.83 3.10
CA ALA A 44 8.06 9.46 3.26
C ALA A 44 9.13 9.14 2.20
N VAL A 45 10.26 8.59 2.65
CA VAL A 45 11.36 8.12 1.80
C VAL A 45 11.43 6.61 1.94
N LYS A 46 11.17 5.89 0.83
CA LYS A 46 10.89 4.46 0.81
C LYS A 46 11.80 3.72 -0.15
N ALA A 47 12.62 2.81 0.37
CA ALA A 47 13.41 1.88 -0.40
C ALA A 47 12.52 1.03 -1.32
N GLN A 48 12.89 0.91 -2.59
CA GLN A 48 12.13 0.15 -3.58
C GLN A 48 12.84 -1.19 -3.85
N ILE A 49 12.34 -2.25 -3.22
CA ILE A 49 12.75 -3.64 -3.42
C ILE A 49 11.50 -4.52 -3.58
N HIS A 50 11.64 -5.71 -4.16
CA HIS A 50 10.53 -6.68 -4.26
C HIS A 50 10.40 -7.52 -2.98
N ALA A 51 10.05 -6.86 -1.88
CA ALA A 51 9.78 -7.51 -0.59
C ALA A 51 8.97 -6.58 0.34
N GLY A 52 8.09 -7.17 1.15
CA GLY A 52 7.40 -6.52 2.26
C GLY A 52 8.27 -6.37 3.50
N GLY A 53 7.71 -5.80 4.57
CA GLY A 53 8.40 -5.62 5.87
C GLY A 53 9.48 -4.54 5.87
N ARG A 54 9.51 -3.67 4.86
CA ARG A 54 10.55 -2.63 4.67
C ARG A 54 10.59 -1.63 5.82
N GLY A 55 9.44 -1.24 6.38
CA GLY A 55 9.37 -0.31 7.50
C GLY A 55 10.14 -0.81 8.73
N LYS A 56 9.89 -2.06 9.13
CA LYS A 56 10.58 -2.71 10.26
C LYS A 56 12.10 -2.85 10.01
N ALA A 57 12.52 -2.94 8.75
CA ALA A 57 13.91 -3.05 8.34
C ALA A 57 14.62 -1.70 8.13
N GLY A 58 13.96 -0.56 8.41
CA GLY A 58 14.52 0.78 8.20
C GLY A 58 14.52 1.25 6.74
N GLY A 59 13.79 0.54 5.86
CA GLY A 59 13.59 0.89 4.45
C GLY A 59 12.49 1.91 4.21
N VAL A 60 11.80 2.39 5.25
CA VAL A 60 10.83 3.50 5.19
C VAL A 60 11.18 4.47 6.32
N LYS A 61 11.44 5.73 5.97
CA LYS A 61 11.74 6.79 6.94
C LYS A 61 10.97 8.06 6.61
N ILE A 62 10.61 8.84 7.62
CA ILE A 62 9.94 10.14 7.46
C ILE A 62 10.98 11.26 7.58
N ALA A 63 10.89 12.23 6.67
CA ALA A 63 11.71 13.43 6.63
C ALA A 63 10.84 14.68 6.81
N LYS A 64 11.35 15.67 7.54
CA LYS A 64 10.68 16.95 7.81
C LYS A 64 11.25 18.09 6.97
N THR A 65 12.42 17.92 6.38
CA THR A 65 13.04 18.91 5.48
C THR A 65 13.52 18.24 4.18
N PRO A 66 13.63 18.99 3.06
CA PRO A 66 14.20 18.46 1.84
C PRO A 66 15.64 17.96 2.00
N ASP A 67 16.42 18.57 2.89
CA ASP A 67 17.80 18.13 3.17
C ASP A 67 17.83 16.82 3.98
N GLU A 68 16.88 16.59 4.89
CA GLU A 68 16.67 15.28 5.51
C GLU A 68 16.29 14.23 4.46
N VAL A 69 15.43 14.56 3.48
CA VAL A 69 15.11 13.66 2.36
C VAL A 69 16.38 13.26 1.60
N LYS A 70 17.25 14.24 1.31
CA LYS A 70 18.55 13.99 0.65
C LYS A 70 19.41 13.03 1.45
N GLN A 71 19.54 13.27 2.75
CA GLN A 71 20.38 12.49 3.64
C GLN A 71 19.88 11.05 3.74
N ILE A 72 18.58 10.86 3.99
CA ILE A 72 17.96 9.54 4.06
C ILE A 72 18.12 8.79 2.73
N ALA A 73 17.85 9.45 1.60
CA ALA A 73 18.00 8.81 0.29
C ALA A 73 19.46 8.37 0.06
N ARG A 74 20.44 9.21 0.44
CA ARG A 74 21.88 8.88 0.33
C ARG A 74 22.25 7.65 1.15
N GLU A 75 21.72 7.51 2.36
CA GLU A 75 21.93 6.33 3.21
C GLU A 75 21.27 5.07 2.64
N MET A 76 20.12 5.23 1.97
CA MET A 76 19.42 4.11 1.35
C MET A 76 20.09 3.60 0.08
N PHE A 77 20.63 4.47 -0.78
CA PHE A 77 21.25 4.02 -2.02
C PHE A 77 22.45 3.11 -1.78
N GLY A 78 22.38 1.89 -2.33
CA GLY A 78 23.44 0.88 -2.19
C GLY A 78 23.38 0.07 -0.90
N MET A 79 22.48 0.40 0.04
CA MET A 79 22.29 -0.43 1.23
C MET A 79 21.67 -1.79 0.83
N THR A 80 22.06 -2.84 1.54
CA THR A 80 21.38 -4.14 1.47
C THR A 80 20.27 -4.15 2.52
N LEU A 81 19.02 -4.15 2.08
CA LEU A 81 17.87 -4.21 2.96
C LEU A 81 17.47 -5.67 3.19
N VAL A 82 17.55 -6.11 4.45
CA VAL A 82 17.14 -7.44 4.89
C VAL A 82 15.77 -7.33 5.56
N THR A 83 14.79 -8.05 5.05
CA THR A 83 13.45 -8.18 5.63
C THR A 83 13.15 -9.67 5.88
N HIS A 84 12.09 -9.97 6.63
CA HIS A 84 11.63 -11.35 6.82
C HIS A 84 11.29 -12.06 5.50
N GLN A 85 11.04 -11.33 4.41
CA GLN A 85 10.71 -11.87 3.08
C GLN A 85 11.92 -11.95 2.13
N THR A 86 13.07 -11.33 2.45
CA THR A 86 14.24 -11.33 1.55
C THR A 86 15.24 -12.44 1.81
N GLY A 87 15.16 -13.12 2.96
CA GLY A 87 16.24 -13.99 3.43
C GLY A 87 17.49 -13.21 3.89
N PRO A 88 18.53 -13.91 4.38
CA PRO A 88 19.76 -13.30 4.91
C PRO A 88 20.55 -12.50 3.86
N GLU A 89 20.43 -12.83 2.59
CA GLU A 89 21.08 -12.14 1.48
C GLU A 89 20.53 -10.72 1.22
N GLY A 90 19.30 -10.44 1.64
CA GLY A 90 18.66 -9.15 1.44
C GLY A 90 18.49 -8.74 -0.02
N ARG A 91 18.21 -7.45 -0.22
CA ARG A 91 18.12 -6.83 -1.56
C ARG A 91 18.81 -5.46 -1.54
N VAL A 92 19.66 -5.23 -2.54
CA VAL A 92 20.32 -3.93 -2.72
C VAL A 92 19.33 -2.88 -3.20
N VAL A 93 19.25 -1.77 -2.49
CA VAL A 93 18.37 -0.64 -2.83
C VAL A 93 19.02 0.18 -3.95
N LYS A 94 18.43 0.11 -5.14
CA LYS A 94 18.91 0.82 -6.36
C LYS A 94 18.07 2.06 -6.70
N ARG A 95 16.90 2.20 -6.10
CA ARG A 95 15.95 3.29 -6.33
C ARG A 95 15.14 3.54 -5.06
N VAL A 96 14.71 4.78 -4.88
CA VAL A 96 13.97 5.24 -3.71
C VAL A 96 12.73 5.97 -4.19
N LEU A 97 11.59 5.74 -3.55
CA LEU A 97 10.37 6.50 -3.73
C LEU A 97 10.32 7.61 -2.68
N VAL A 98 10.08 8.83 -3.12
CA VAL A 98 9.81 9.97 -2.23
C VAL A 98 8.38 10.42 -2.47
N GLU A 99 7.57 10.45 -1.42
CA GLU A 99 6.15 10.76 -1.50
C GLU A 99 5.69 11.67 -0.35
N ALA A 100 4.55 12.33 -0.54
CA ALA A 100 3.91 13.12 0.50
C ALA A 100 3.58 12.22 1.71
N GLY A 101 3.91 12.70 2.92
CA GLY A 101 3.46 12.08 4.15
C GLY A 101 1.97 12.33 4.40
N CYS A 102 1.37 11.56 5.30
CA CYS A 102 0.00 11.78 5.76
C CYS A 102 -0.10 11.64 7.28
N ASN A 103 -1.13 12.26 7.87
CA ASN A 103 -1.44 12.12 9.28
C ASN A 103 -2.29 10.86 9.46
N ILE A 104 -1.66 9.75 9.83
CA ILE A 104 -2.32 8.45 9.98
C ILE A 104 -3.15 8.46 11.27
N ALA A 105 -4.47 8.21 11.16
CA ALA A 105 -5.34 7.96 12.30
C ALA A 105 -5.49 6.46 12.56
N ASP A 106 -5.80 5.69 11.51
CA ASP A 106 -5.96 4.24 11.58
C ASP A 106 -5.36 3.56 10.34
N GLU A 107 -4.91 2.31 10.51
CA GLU A 107 -4.32 1.48 9.45
C GLU A 107 -5.14 0.21 9.26
N PHE A 108 -5.44 -0.11 8.01
CA PHE A 108 -6.23 -1.27 7.59
C PHE A 108 -5.45 -2.11 6.58
N TYR A 109 -5.81 -3.38 6.48
CA TYR A 109 -5.33 -4.28 5.44
C TYR A 109 -6.44 -4.55 4.43
N VAL A 110 -6.12 -4.48 3.13
CA VAL A 110 -7.02 -4.89 2.05
C VAL A 110 -6.23 -5.63 0.98
N SER A 111 -6.68 -6.81 0.56
CA SER A 111 -6.13 -7.49 -0.61
C SER A 111 -7.19 -8.15 -1.49
N PHE A 112 -6.81 -8.41 -2.73
CA PHE A 112 -7.53 -9.24 -3.69
C PHE A 112 -6.60 -10.32 -4.19
N LEU A 113 -7.08 -11.56 -4.26
CA LEU A 113 -6.34 -12.70 -4.79
C LEU A 113 -7.30 -13.71 -5.43
N VAL A 114 -6.75 -14.62 -6.23
CA VAL A 114 -7.49 -15.78 -6.75
C VAL A 114 -7.51 -16.87 -5.68
N ASP A 115 -8.66 -17.08 -5.05
CA ASP A 115 -8.86 -18.20 -4.13
C ASP A 115 -9.02 -19.49 -4.94
N ARG A 116 -8.05 -20.40 -4.77
CA ARG A 116 -8.02 -21.68 -5.48
C ARG A 116 -9.14 -22.63 -5.08
N ALA A 117 -9.67 -22.52 -3.86
CA ALA A 117 -10.73 -23.41 -3.39
C ALA A 117 -12.06 -23.07 -4.07
N SER A 118 -12.39 -21.79 -4.17
CA SER A 118 -13.61 -21.32 -4.84
C SER A 118 -13.45 -21.07 -6.34
N GLY A 119 -12.22 -20.95 -6.83
CA GLY A 119 -11.92 -20.55 -8.22
C GLY A 119 -12.36 -19.12 -8.53
N ARG A 120 -12.44 -18.26 -7.51
CA ARG A 120 -12.97 -16.89 -7.63
C ARG A 120 -11.97 -15.88 -7.10
N VAL A 121 -12.11 -14.63 -7.53
CA VAL A 121 -11.44 -13.51 -6.88
C VAL A 121 -12.07 -13.30 -5.51
N THR A 122 -11.25 -13.25 -4.48
CA THR A 122 -11.68 -13.03 -3.10
C THR A 122 -10.97 -11.81 -2.54
N MET A 123 -11.76 -10.89 -1.99
CA MET A 123 -11.24 -9.78 -1.20
C MET A 123 -10.97 -10.27 0.22
N MET A 124 -9.78 -9.99 0.74
CA MET A 124 -9.46 -10.09 2.16
C MET A 124 -9.38 -8.69 2.75
N ALA A 125 -9.86 -8.51 3.99
CA ALA A 125 -9.76 -7.24 4.68
C ALA A 125 -9.60 -7.43 6.18
N SER A 126 -8.85 -6.55 6.85
CA SER A 126 -8.70 -6.54 8.31
C SER A 126 -8.53 -5.13 8.85
N ALA A 127 -9.01 -4.90 10.08
CA ALA A 127 -8.70 -3.69 10.84
C ALA A 127 -7.29 -3.72 11.46
N GLU A 128 -6.56 -4.83 11.34
CA GLU A 128 -5.17 -4.97 11.76
C GLU A 128 -4.23 -4.63 10.57
N GLY A 129 -4.20 -3.37 10.16
CA GLY A 129 -3.26 -2.90 9.13
C GLY A 129 -1.85 -2.63 9.67
N GLY A 130 -0.89 -2.42 8.76
CA GLY A 130 0.49 -2.03 9.10
C GLY A 130 1.36 -3.18 9.65
N MET A 131 0.79 -4.38 9.80
CA MET A 131 1.49 -5.59 10.22
C MET A 131 1.41 -6.72 9.18
N ASP A 132 2.09 -7.82 9.46
CA ASP A 132 2.14 -8.97 8.56
C ASP A 132 0.80 -9.73 8.62
N ILE A 133 0.12 -9.89 7.49
CA ILE A 133 -1.23 -10.47 7.49
C ILE A 133 -1.20 -11.96 7.85
N GLU A 134 -0.09 -12.63 7.57
CA GLU A 134 0.19 -14.01 7.96
C GLU A 134 0.24 -14.17 9.48
N GLU A 135 0.74 -13.16 10.21
CA GLU A 135 0.74 -13.15 11.67
C GLU A 135 -0.69 -13.02 12.22
N VAL A 136 -1.50 -12.15 11.62
CA VAL A 136 -2.93 -12.01 11.96
C VAL A 136 -3.67 -13.31 11.66
N ALA A 137 -3.42 -13.94 10.52
CA ALA A 137 -4.05 -15.21 10.13
C ALA A 137 -3.69 -16.35 11.10
N ALA A 138 -2.48 -16.36 11.65
CA ALA A 138 -2.04 -17.37 12.59
C ALA A 138 -2.57 -17.15 14.02
N LYS A 139 -2.66 -15.90 14.48
CA LYS A 139 -2.98 -15.56 15.89
C LYS A 139 -4.44 -15.18 16.11
N THR A 140 -5.02 -14.44 15.18
CA THR A 140 -6.36 -13.83 15.27
C THR A 140 -7.10 -13.93 13.93
N PRO A 141 -7.28 -15.15 13.38
CA PRO A 141 -7.89 -15.35 12.05
C PRO A 141 -9.31 -14.76 11.94
N GLU A 142 -10.04 -14.63 13.04
CA GLU A 142 -11.37 -14.02 13.11
C GLU A 142 -11.39 -12.53 12.75
N LYS A 143 -10.23 -11.85 12.81
CA LYS A 143 -10.07 -10.45 12.40
C LYS A 143 -9.88 -10.28 10.89
N ILE A 144 -9.81 -11.37 10.13
CA ILE A 144 -9.69 -11.35 8.68
C ILE A 144 -11.05 -11.68 8.06
N PHE A 145 -11.55 -10.76 7.26
CA PHE A 145 -12.80 -10.91 6.55
C PHE A 145 -12.55 -11.30 5.11
N PHE A 146 -13.28 -12.29 4.64
CA PHE A 146 -13.25 -12.75 3.26
C PHE A 146 -14.58 -12.43 2.56
N GLU A 147 -14.50 -11.90 1.35
CA GLU A 147 -15.66 -11.63 0.49
C GLU A 147 -15.35 -12.14 -0.92
N SER A 148 -15.97 -13.26 -1.30
CA SER A 148 -15.83 -13.85 -2.63
C SER A 148 -16.67 -13.09 -3.65
N ILE A 149 -16.10 -12.82 -4.81
CA ILE A 149 -16.69 -11.97 -5.85
C ILE A 149 -17.13 -12.83 -7.02
N ASP A 150 -18.37 -12.67 -7.45
CA ASP A 150 -18.88 -13.38 -8.62
C ASP A 150 -18.31 -12.75 -9.89
N PRO A 151 -17.68 -13.53 -10.79
CA PRO A 151 -17.06 -12.99 -11.99
C PRO A 151 -18.06 -12.35 -12.96
N LEU A 152 -19.34 -12.74 -12.92
CA LEU A 152 -20.37 -12.19 -13.80
C LEU A 152 -20.76 -10.77 -13.39
N THR A 153 -20.86 -10.50 -12.09
CA THR A 153 -21.31 -9.20 -11.57
C THR A 153 -20.15 -8.29 -11.15
N GLY A 154 -18.98 -8.86 -10.89
CA GLY A 154 -17.85 -8.17 -10.29
C GLY A 154 -18.15 -7.70 -8.86
N MET A 155 -17.27 -6.85 -8.30
CA MET A 155 -17.47 -6.35 -6.95
C MET A 155 -18.66 -5.37 -6.90
N THR A 156 -19.74 -5.81 -6.27
CA THR A 156 -20.94 -4.98 -6.13
C THR A 156 -20.78 -3.93 -5.02
N ALA A 157 -21.52 -2.83 -5.12
CA ALA A 157 -21.54 -1.80 -4.08
C ALA A 157 -22.05 -2.34 -2.73
N TYR A 158 -22.92 -3.36 -2.74
CA TYR A 158 -23.37 -4.04 -1.52
C TYR A 158 -22.20 -4.73 -0.81
N GLN A 159 -21.40 -5.51 -1.53
CA GLN A 159 -20.23 -6.20 -0.99
C GLN A 159 -19.20 -5.20 -0.47
N ALA A 160 -18.94 -4.13 -1.22
CA ALA A 160 -18.02 -3.07 -0.79
C ALA A 160 -18.49 -2.39 0.51
N ARG A 161 -19.78 -2.07 0.63
CA ARG A 161 -20.36 -1.53 1.88
C ARG A 161 -20.23 -2.52 3.04
N LYS A 162 -20.55 -3.80 2.79
CA LYS A 162 -20.47 -4.87 3.81
C LYS A 162 -19.06 -4.98 4.38
N VAL A 163 -18.03 -4.97 3.53
CA VAL A 163 -16.62 -4.99 3.97
C VAL A 163 -16.26 -3.70 4.71
N ALA A 164 -16.65 -2.52 4.18
CA ALA A 164 -16.38 -1.24 4.84
C ALA A 164 -16.96 -1.15 6.26
N PHE A 165 -18.20 -1.61 6.48
CA PHE A 165 -18.79 -1.66 7.82
C PHE A 165 -18.09 -2.67 8.74
N LYS A 166 -17.65 -3.83 8.22
CA LYS A 166 -16.87 -4.80 8.99
C LYS A 166 -15.51 -4.26 9.43
N LEU A 167 -14.90 -3.38 8.63
CA LEU A 167 -13.69 -2.64 8.99
C LEU A 167 -13.94 -1.51 10.01
N GLY A 168 -15.19 -1.28 10.41
CA GLY A 168 -15.52 -0.24 11.40
C GLY A 168 -15.61 1.17 10.83
N PHE A 169 -15.68 1.34 9.50
CA PHE A 169 -15.78 2.67 8.90
C PHE A 169 -17.11 3.35 9.23
N ALA A 170 -17.03 4.64 9.60
CA ALA A 170 -18.20 5.50 9.72
C ALA A 170 -18.75 5.87 8.33
N MET A 171 -19.98 6.38 8.29
CA MET A 171 -20.70 6.65 7.04
C MET A 171 -19.93 7.50 5.99
N PRO A 172 -19.19 8.56 6.36
CA PRO A 172 -18.36 9.30 5.40
C PRO A 172 -17.28 8.42 4.76
N GLN A 173 -16.61 7.58 5.54
CA GLN A 173 -15.57 6.67 5.08
C GLN A 173 -16.15 5.50 4.27
N VAL A 174 -17.35 5.00 4.61
CA VAL A 174 -18.06 4.01 3.79
C VAL A 174 -18.33 4.56 2.38
N LYS A 175 -18.70 5.84 2.26
CA LYS A 175 -18.90 6.49 0.94
C LYS A 175 -17.61 6.55 0.12
N GLN A 176 -16.44 6.69 0.76
CA GLN A 176 -15.14 6.65 0.10
C GLN A 176 -14.69 5.22 -0.22
N ALA A 177 -14.91 4.28 0.69
CA ALA A 177 -14.47 2.90 0.59
C ALA A 177 -15.17 2.13 -0.53
N VAL A 178 -16.45 2.41 -0.80
CA VAL A 178 -17.21 1.75 -1.86
C VAL A 178 -16.56 1.89 -3.23
N PRO A 179 -16.38 3.12 -3.78
CA PRO A 179 -15.71 3.28 -5.06
C PRO A 179 -14.24 2.85 -4.99
N LEU A 180 -13.55 3.06 -3.87
CA LEU A 180 -12.18 2.60 -3.67
C LEU A 180 -12.04 1.08 -3.90
N PHE A 181 -12.84 0.26 -3.20
CA PHE A 181 -12.75 -1.20 -3.30
C PHE A 181 -13.17 -1.70 -4.68
N GLN A 182 -14.19 -1.08 -5.29
CA GLN A 182 -14.58 -1.42 -6.66
C GLN A 182 -13.46 -1.08 -7.67
N ASN A 183 -12.77 0.05 -7.50
CA ASN A 183 -11.64 0.43 -8.33
C ASN A 183 -10.42 -0.48 -8.11
N LEU A 184 -10.16 -0.93 -6.88
CA LEU A 184 -9.13 -1.93 -6.59
C LEU A 184 -9.44 -3.27 -7.24
N TYR A 185 -10.69 -3.74 -7.16
CA TYR A 185 -11.13 -4.95 -7.87
C TYR A 185 -10.96 -4.79 -9.39
N LYS A 186 -11.38 -3.66 -9.94
CA LYS A 186 -11.23 -3.37 -11.38
C LYS A 186 -9.75 -3.38 -11.78
N ALA A 187 -8.87 -2.77 -10.99
CA ALA A 187 -7.43 -2.78 -11.21
C ALA A 187 -6.86 -4.20 -11.16
N PHE A 188 -7.31 -5.03 -10.20
CA PHE A 188 -6.90 -6.42 -10.10
C PHE A 188 -7.25 -7.23 -11.36
N VAL A 189 -8.48 -7.08 -11.86
CA VAL A 189 -8.96 -7.83 -13.03
C VAL A 189 -8.35 -7.29 -14.33
N GLU A 190 -8.40 -5.99 -14.57
CA GLU A 190 -7.96 -5.41 -15.85
C GLU A 190 -6.44 -5.37 -16.02
N ALA A 191 -5.67 -5.43 -14.93
CA ALA A 191 -4.21 -5.57 -14.98
C ALA A 191 -3.73 -7.03 -14.87
N ASP A 192 -4.64 -8.01 -14.92
CA ASP A 192 -4.35 -9.45 -14.79
C ASP A 192 -3.48 -9.79 -13.55
N CYS A 193 -3.81 -9.19 -12.41
CA CYS A 193 -3.07 -9.39 -11.18
C CYS A 193 -3.32 -10.81 -10.61
N SER A 194 -2.27 -11.45 -10.09
CA SER A 194 -2.43 -12.63 -9.24
C SER A 194 -2.70 -12.29 -7.77
N LEU A 195 -2.22 -11.10 -7.35
CA LEU A 195 -2.37 -10.53 -6.02
C LEU A 195 -2.44 -9.01 -6.18
N LEU A 196 -3.30 -8.35 -5.43
CA LEU A 196 -3.24 -6.91 -5.18
C LEU A 196 -3.38 -6.73 -3.68
N GLU A 197 -2.38 -6.18 -3.03
CA GLU A 197 -2.34 -5.99 -1.59
C GLU A 197 -2.06 -4.52 -1.28
N ILE A 198 -2.90 -3.93 -0.43
CA ILE A 198 -2.76 -2.60 0.13
C ILE A 198 -2.52 -2.77 1.63
N ASN A 199 -1.31 -2.50 2.08
CA ASN A 199 -0.92 -2.64 3.48
C ASN A 199 0.12 -1.58 3.90
N PRO A 200 -0.31 -0.43 4.46
CA PRO A 200 -1.67 -0.15 4.93
C PRO A 200 -2.54 0.61 3.92
N LEU A 201 -3.85 0.35 3.98
CA LEU A 201 -4.89 1.32 3.64
C LEU A 201 -5.08 2.23 4.86
N VAL A 202 -4.87 3.53 4.72
CA VAL A 202 -4.89 4.47 5.85
C VAL A 202 -6.19 5.26 5.86
N LEU A 203 -6.76 5.44 7.06
CA LEU A 203 -7.63 6.56 7.36
C LEU A 203 -6.79 7.71 7.91
N THR A 204 -6.80 8.85 7.23
CA THR A 204 -6.07 10.02 7.72
C THR A 204 -6.85 10.75 8.81
N ALA A 205 -6.18 11.56 9.63
CA ALA A 205 -6.81 12.40 10.64
C ALA A 205 -7.82 13.40 10.04
N GLU A 206 -7.65 13.74 8.77
CA GLU A 206 -8.58 14.57 7.98
C GLU A 206 -9.81 13.78 7.48
N GLY A 207 -9.89 12.47 7.78
CA GLY A 207 -11.03 11.62 7.47
C GLY A 207 -11.00 11.00 6.06
N ASN A 208 -9.85 10.98 5.38
CA ASN A 208 -9.72 10.46 4.01
C ASN A 208 -9.09 9.06 3.98
N LEU A 209 -9.53 8.22 3.05
CA LEU A 209 -8.92 6.92 2.78
C LEU A 209 -7.81 7.03 1.74
N LEU A 210 -6.65 6.43 2.01
CA LEU A 210 -5.47 6.51 1.17
C LEU A 210 -4.70 5.18 1.14
N CYS A 211 -4.40 4.65 -0.04
CA CYS A 211 -3.55 3.47 -0.19
C CYS A 211 -2.07 3.85 -0.02
N LEU A 212 -1.55 3.71 1.21
CA LEU A 212 -0.21 4.20 1.57
C LEU A 212 0.91 3.30 1.06
N ASP A 213 0.67 1.99 0.92
CA ASP A 213 1.58 1.04 0.29
C ASP A 213 0.79 0.09 -0.61
N ALA A 214 1.43 -0.44 -1.65
CA ALA A 214 0.81 -1.32 -2.62
C ALA A 214 1.79 -2.36 -3.18
N LYS A 215 1.30 -3.60 -3.31
CA LYS A 215 2.01 -4.73 -3.89
C LYS A 215 1.11 -5.45 -4.90
N LEU A 216 1.59 -5.56 -6.14
CA LEU A 216 0.96 -6.27 -7.27
C LEU A 216 1.94 -7.31 -7.83
#